data_AF-A0A914SF60-F1
#
_entry.id   AF-A0A914SF60-F1
#
_cell.length_a   1.000
_cell.length_b   1.000
_cell.length_c   1.000
_cell.angle_alpha   90.00
_cell.angle_beta   90.00
_cell.angle_gamma   90.00
#
_symmetry.space_group_name_H-M   'P 1'
#
loop_
_entity.id
_entity.type
_entity.pdbx_description
1 polymer ?
#
loop_
_entity_poly.entity_id
_entity_poly.type
_entity_poly.pdbx_seq_one_letter_code
_entity_poly.pdbx_strand_id
1 'polypeptide(L)'
;MKWLSLILFAAFFDLSVSQVSVLFGNAVQANNCAEWSNWGPCIWLKGKKKRWHRSYFEQLIPGRSGCRHHIFFRLLQDRWGQAFSNFFEYMRDMTISEELCGECSYQQSCGRTCHRKGSIDEINPLFVAEKRCSKVDQSNACVSKNVNNCKLWPNPDIPLPNVTDTIREIINGFDYLTCIPEQR
;
A
#
# COMPACT_ATOMS: atom_id res chain seq x y z
N MET A 1 -36.57 38.63 -33.02
CA MET A 1 -36.29 37.22 -32.69
C MET A 1 -34.90 37.15 -32.08
N LYS A 2 -34.82 37.10 -30.75
CA LYS A 2 -33.55 37.00 -30.02
C LYS A 2 -33.24 35.52 -29.84
N TRP A 3 -32.20 35.02 -30.51
CA TRP A 3 -31.63 33.70 -30.26
C TRP A 3 -30.88 33.74 -28.93
N LEU A 4 -31.45 33.11 -27.90
CA LEU A 4 -30.72 32.78 -26.67
C LEU A 4 -29.79 31.61 -27.00
N SER A 5 -28.48 31.90 -27.03
CA SER A 5 -27.44 30.88 -27.04
C SER A 5 -27.35 30.27 -25.65
N LEU A 6 -27.79 29.01 -25.51
CA LEU A 6 -27.53 28.19 -24.33
C LEU A 6 -26.07 27.70 -24.42
N ILE A 7 -25.20 28.29 -23.59
CA ILE A 7 -23.85 27.77 -23.36
C ILE A 7 -23.99 26.56 -22.45
N LEU A 8 -23.87 25.36 -23.03
CA LEU A 8 -23.68 24.12 -22.29
C LEU A 8 -22.25 24.14 -21.71
N PHE A 9 -22.11 24.52 -20.44
CA PHE A 9 -20.91 24.23 -19.68
C PHE A 9 -20.88 22.73 -19.42
N ALA A 10 -20.23 21.98 -20.30
CA ALA A 10 -19.83 20.61 -20.01
C ALA A 10 -18.77 20.67 -18.91
N ALA A 11 -19.19 20.40 -17.67
CA ALA A 11 -18.26 20.10 -16.59
C ALA A 11 -17.53 18.80 -16.97
N PHE A 12 -16.31 18.94 -17.49
CA PHE A 12 -15.33 17.87 -17.51
C PHE A 12 -15.01 17.54 -16.05
N PHE A 13 -15.79 16.64 -15.46
CA PHE A 13 -15.37 15.95 -14.26
C PHE A 13 -14.21 15.05 -14.66
N ASP A 14 -12.98 15.45 -14.35
CA ASP A 14 -11.85 14.55 -14.33
C ASP A 14 -12.18 13.43 -13.34
N LEU A 15 -12.60 12.29 -13.86
CA LEU A 15 -12.62 11.03 -13.15
C LEU A 15 -11.17 10.61 -12.94
N SER A 16 -10.51 11.22 -11.96
CA SER A 16 -9.24 10.69 -11.44
C SER A 16 -9.56 9.37 -10.75
N VAL A 17 -9.40 8.28 -11.50
CA VAL A 17 -9.46 6.92 -10.98
C VAL A 17 -8.28 6.77 -10.03
N SER A 18 -8.49 7.11 -8.75
CA SER A 18 -7.56 6.80 -7.69
C SER A 18 -7.54 5.28 -7.56
N GLN A 19 -6.56 4.64 -8.20
CA GLN A 19 -6.37 3.21 -8.09
C GLN A 19 -6.06 2.90 -6.63
N VAL A 20 -6.99 2.20 -5.99
CA VAL A 20 -6.80 1.68 -4.63
C VAL A 20 -5.59 0.77 -4.68
N SER A 21 -4.56 1.10 -3.91
CA SER A 21 -3.42 0.21 -3.68
C SER A 21 -3.96 -1.17 -3.31
N VAL A 22 -3.45 -2.21 -3.99
CA VAL A 22 -3.94 -3.59 -3.89
C VAL A 22 -3.88 -4.03 -2.43
N LEU A 23 -5.06 -4.11 -1.80
CA LEU A 23 -5.25 -4.73 -0.50
C LEU A 23 -4.80 -6.20 -0.64
N PHE A 24 -4.04 -6.71 0.32
CA PHE A 24 -3.72 -8.14 0.41
C PHE A 24 -5.00 -8.98 0.60
N GLY A 25 -5.76 -9.28 -0.46
CA GLY A 25 -7.02 -10.05 -0.38
C GLY A 25 -8.02 -9.50 0.64
N ASN A 26 -8.84 -10.38 1.24
CA ASN A 26 -9.73 -10.07 2.38
C ASN A 26 -8.92 -9.84 3.68
N ALA A 27 -8.00 -8.87 3.68
CA ALA A 27 -7.26 -8.43 4.86
C ALA A 27 -8.14 -7.56 5.77
N VAL A 28 -9.20 -8.13 6.33
CA VAL A 28 -10.11 -7.46 7.28
C VAL A 28 -9.94 -8.05 8.68
N GLN A 29 -10.38 -7.31 9.70
CA GLN A 29 -10.50 -7.84 11.05
C GLN A 29 -11.68 -8.82 11.10
N ALA A 30 -11.41 -10.09 10.79
CA ALA A 30 -12.41 -11.14 10.73
C ALA A 30 -12.64 -11.81 12.10
N ASN A 31 -13.79 -12.47 12.25
CA ASN A 31 -14.23 -13.09 13.51
C ASN A 31 -13.49 -14.40 13.83
N ASN A 32 -12.62 -14.89 12.94
CA ASN A 32 -11.83 -16.11 13.15
C ASN A 32 -10.59 -15.89 14.04
N CYS A 33 -10.45 -14.71 14.66
CA CYS A 33 -9.42 -14.36 15.63
C CYS A 33 -10.08 -13.93 16.94
N ALA A 34 -9.58 -14.42 18.08
CA ALA A 34 -10.13 -14.04 19.39
C ALA A 34 -9.87 -12.55 19.70
N GLU A 35 -8.72 -12.05 19.25
CA GLU A 35 -8.31 -10.66 19.49
C GLU A 35 -7.63 -10.10 18.24
N TRP A 36 -7.75 -8.79 18.06
CA TRP A 36 -7.00 -8.02 17.07
C TRP A 36 -6.24 -6.91 17.78
N SER A 37 -5.02 -6.63 17.32
CA SER A 37 -4.32 -5.44 17.79
C SER A 37 -5.09 -4.18 17.39
N ASN A 38 -4.87 -3.09 18.13
CA ASN A 38 -5.26 -1.76 17.64
C ASN A 38 -4.69 -1.51 16.24
N TRP A 39 -5.35 -0.64 15.48
CA TRP A 39 -4.83 -0.18 14.19
C TRP A 39 -3.51 0.55 14.38
N GLY A 40 -2.50 0.11 13.63
CA GLY A 40 -1.17 0.67 13.68
C GLY A 40 -1.08 2.08 13.11
N PRO A 41 0.12 2.68 13.19
CA PRO A 41 0.35 3.94 12.50
C PRO A 41 0.30 3.76 10.98
N CYS A 42 0.07 4.86 10.29
CA CYS A 42 0.23 4.95 8.85
C CYS A 42 1.67 4.64 8.43
N ILE A 43 1.81 3.61 7.60
CA ILE A 43 3.08 3.22 6.97
C ILE A 43 3.28 4.12 5.75
N TRP A 44 4.44 4.74 5.63
CA TRP A 44 4.73 5.63 4.52
C TRP A 44 6.19 5.58 4.08
N LEU A 45 6.44 6.03 2.86
CA LEU A 45 7.74 5.95 2.21
C LEU A 45 8.75 6.94 2.82
N LYS A 46 8.40 8.22 2.97
CA LYS A 46 9.28 9.26 3.53
C LYS A 46 8.50 10.49 3.98
N GLY A 47 9.15 11.39 4.72
CA GLY A 47 8.62 12.69 5.11
C GLY A 47 8.99 13.04 6.56
N LYS A 48 8.36 14.06 7.14
CA LYS A 48 8.80 14.66 8.41
C LYS A 48 8.81 13.73 9.62
N LYS A 49 7.99 12.67 9.63
CA LYS A 49 7.94 11.74 10.77
C LYS A 49 9.17 10.84 10.77
N LYS A 50 9.92 10.81 11.88
CA LYS A 50 11.09 9.91 12.07
C LYS A 50 10.79 8.44 11.75
N ARG A 51 9.55 7.98 12.00
CA ARG A 51 9.12 6.60 11.68
C ARG A 51 9.24 6.28 10.19
N TRP A 52 8.95 7.22 9.29
CA TRP A 52 8.94 6.99 7.85
C TRP A 52 10.34 6.79 7.26
N HIS A 53 11.38 7.14 8.00
CA HIS A 53 12.78 6.89 7.63
C HIS A 53 13.23 5.45 7.96
N ARG A 54 12.41 4.69 8.69
CA ARG A 54 12.69 3.29 9.04
C ARG A 54 12.27 2.34 7.93
N SER A 55 12.74 1.10 7.98
CA SER A 55 12.28 0.05 7.06
C SER A 55 10.78 -0.24 7.26
N TYR A 56 10.11 -0.81 6.26
CA TYR A 56 8.68 -1.17 6.32
C TYR A 56 8.31 -1.89 7.64
N PHE A 57 9.04 -2.95 7.98
CA PHE A 57 8.77 -3.78 9.16
C PHE A 57 8.96 -3.00 10.48
N GLU A 58 9.86 -2.04 10.52
CA GLU A 58 10.10 -1.19 11.69
C GLU A 58 9.05 -0.09 11.87
N GLN A 59 8.21 0.16 10.87
CA GLN A 59 7.05 1.06 11.01
C GLN A 59 5.85 0.39 11.68
N LEU A 60 5.79 -0.96 11.66
CA LEU A 60 4.73 -1.74 12.30
C LEU A 60 4.71 -1.56 13.83
N ILE A 61 3.52 -1.78 14.42
CA ILE A 61 3.30 -1.69 15.88
C ILE A 61 4.31 -2.60 16.60
N PRO A 62 5.14 -2.07 17.51
CA PRO A 62 6.07 -2.87 18.31
C PRO A 62 5.37 -3.59 19.46
N GLY A 63 6.14 -4.37 20.23
CA GLY A 63 5.64 -5.05 21.43
C GLY A 63 5.04 -6.43 21.15
N ARG A 64 4.70 -7.16 22.23
CA ARG A 64 4.29 -8.56 22.17
C ARG A 64 3.00 -8.79 21.40
N SER A 65 2.04 -7.87 21.51
CA SER A 65 0.75 -7.87 20.80
C SER A 65 0.79 -7.11 19.47
N GLY A 66 1.89 -6.43 19.16
CA GLY A 66 2.05 -5.65 17.92
C GLY A 66 2.30 -6.50 16.68
N CYS A 67 2.10 -5.91 15.51
CA CYS A 67 2.32 -6.55 14.22
C CYS A 67 3.79 -6.87 13.93
N ARG A 68 4.75 -6.14 14.51
CA ARG A 68 6.18 -6.37 14.26
C ARG A 68 6.65 -7.78 14.67
N HIS A 69 6.05 -8.33 15.73
CA HIS A 69 6.36 -9.69 16.20
C HIS A 69 5.32 -10.72 15.78
N HIS A 70 4.35 -10.34 14.94
CA HIS A 70 3.34 -11.25 14.44
C HIS A 70 3.97 -12.26 13.46
N ILE A 71 3.54 -13.52 13.52
CA ILE A 71 4.15 -14.63 12.78
C ILE A 71 4.22 -14.36 11.27
N PHE A 72 3.17 -13.75 10.69
CA PHE A 72 3.13 -13.40 9.28
C PHE A 72 4.28 -12.46 8.90
N PHE A 73 4.41 -11.32 9.59
CA PHE A 73 5.43 -10.33 9.29
C PHE A 73 6.84 -10.81 9.62
N ARG A 74 7.00 -11.64 10.67
CA ARG A 74 8.28 -12.27 10.97
C ARG A 74 8.73 -13.19 9.84
N LEU A 75 7.87 -14.10 9.38
CA LEU A 75 8.20 -15.00 8.27
C LEU A 75 8.46 -14.23 6.98
N LEU A 76 7.69 -13.17 6.72
CA LEU A 76 7.87 -12.29 5.57
C LEU A 76 9.24 -11.59 5.61
N GLN A 77 9.61 -11.06 6.78
CA GLN A 77 10.89 -10.39 7.00
C GLN A 77 12.06 -11.38 6.94
N ASP A 78 11.94 -12.55 7.57
CA ASP A 78 12.99 -13.57 7.62
C ASP A 78 13.27 -14.13 6.21
N ARG A 79 12.24 -14.31 5.38
CA ARG A 79 12.38 -14.90 4.04
C ARG A 79 12.69 -13.87 2.95
N TRP A 80 12.01 -12.73 2.96
CA TRP A 80 12.03 -11.75 1.89
C TRP A 80 12.36 -10.33 2.36
N GLY A 81 12.87 -10.16 3.59
CA GLY A 81 13.15 -8.84 4.17
C GLY A 81 14.07 -7.97 3.30
N GLN A 82 15.08 -8.56 2.67
CA GLN A 82 15.96 -7.83 1.75
C GLN A 82 15.24 -7.42 0.47
N ALA A 83 14.43 -8.29 -0.13
CA ALA A 83 13.63 -7.96 -1.32
C ALA A 83 12.61 -6.84 -1.02
N PHE A 84 11.93 -6.91 0.13
CA PHE A 84 11.06 -5.84 0.61
C PHE A 84 11.81 -4.53 0.83
N SER A 85 13.02 -4.59 1.40
CA SER A 85 13.84 -3.40 1.64
C SER A 85 14.24 -2.74 0.32
N ASN A 86 14.73 -3.52 -0.65
CA ASN A 86 15.11 -3.02 -1.97
C ASN A 86 13.92 -2.37 -2.69
N PHE A 87 12.75 -3.02 -2.68
CA PHE A 87 11.52 -2.44 -3.22
C PHE A 87 11.15 -1.13 -2.52
N PHE A 88 11.11 -1.13 -1.19
CA PHE A 88 10.66 0.04 -0.42
C PHE A 88 11.63 1.22 -0.53
N GLU A 89 12.94 0.97 -0.61
CA GLU A 89 13.96 1.98 -0.83
C GLU A 89 13.88 2.58 -2.23
N TYR A 90 13.67 1.75 -3.25
CA TYR A 90 13.42 2.23 -4.61
C TYR A 90 12.18 3.13 -4.68
N MET A 91 11.04 2.67 -4.14
CA MET A 91 9.81 3.47 -4.12
C MET A 91 10.01 4.79 -3.35
N ARG A 92 10.74 4.76 -2.23
CA ARG A 92 11.12 5.95 -1.48
C ARG A 92 11.94 6.95 -2.30
N ASP A 93 12.91 6.47 -3.07
CA ASP A 93 13.73 7.33 -3.92
C ASP A 93 12.91 7.94 -5.07
N MET A 94 12.00 7.15 -5.65
CA MET A 94 11.16 7.60 -6.76
C MET A 94 10.07 8.58 -6.34
N THR A 95 9.49 8.43 -5.14
CA THR A 95 8.45 9.35 -4.66
C THR A 95 9.06 10.71 -4.30
N ILE A 96 8.46 11.80 -4.77
CA ILE A 96 8.78 13.18 -4.38
C ILE A 96 7.92 13.60 -3.19
N SER A 97 6.63 13.28 -3.21
CA SER A 97 5.67 13.61 -2.15
C SER A 97 6.12 13.14 -0.76
N GLU A 98 6.18 14.06 0.20
CA GLU A 98 6.46 13.75 1.61
C GLU A 98 5.19 13.56 2.44
N GLU A 99 4.08 14.16 2.03
CA GLU A 99 2.78 13.97 2.65
C GLU A 99 2.11 12.70 2.12
N LEU A 100 1.16 12.16 2.88
CA LEU A 100 0.39 10.98 2.48
C LEU A 100 -0.48 11.33 1.26
N CYS A 101 -0.47 10.49 0.23
CA CYS A 101 -1.14 10.75 -1.05
C CYS A 101 -1.52 9.45 -1.76
N GLY A 102 -2.33 9.58 -2.82
CA GLY A 102 -2.70 8.51 -3.74
C GLY A 102 -3.41 7.33 -3.10
N GLU A 103 -3.96 7.51 -1.89
CA GLU A 103 -4.51 6.42 -1.09
C GLU A 103 -3.54 5.24 -0.90
N CYS A 104 -2.24 5.55 -0.86
CA CYS A 104 -1.14 4.59 -0.80
C CYS A 104 -0.62 4.33 0.62
N SER A 105 -1.08 5.06 1.65
CA SER A 105 -0.72 4.79 3.04
C SER A 105 -1.80 4.00 3.77
N TYR A 106 -1.34 2.98 4.48
CA TYR A 106 -2.17 1.99 5.14
C TYR A 106 -1.76 1.77 6.59
N GLN A 107 -2.73 1.34 7.38
CA GLN A 107 -2.59 0.90 8.76
C GLN A 107 -2.75 -0.62 8.79
N GLN A 108 -1.97 -1.27 9.64
CA GLN A 108 -2.00 -2.71 9.83
C GLN A 108 -2.52 -3.06 11.23
N SER A 109 -3.28 -4.14 11.33
CA SER A 109 -3.72 -4.78 12.57
C SER A 109 -3.47 -6.28 12.47
N CYS A 110 -3.11 -6.92 13.58
CA CYS A 110 -2.76 -8.34 13.58
C CYS A 110 -3.60 -9.13 14.57
N GLY A 111 -4.13 -10.25 14.09
CA GLY A 111 -4.97 -11.16 14.85
C GLY A 111 -4.15 -12.00 15.81
N ARG A 112 -4.79 -12.47 16.89
CA ARG A 112 -4.23 -13.40 17.88
C ARG A 112 -5.24 -14.49 18.19
N THR A 113 -4.70 -15.67 18.51
CA THR A 113 -5.50 -16.87 18.81
C THR A 113 -6.51 -17.12 17.69
N CYS A 114 -6.01 -17.15 16.45
CA CYS A 114 -6.82 -17.30 15.25
C CYS A 114 -6.93 -18.76 14.80
N HIS A 115 -8.02 -19.08 14.10
CA HIS A 115 -8.26 -20.38 13.51
C HIS A 115 -8.56 -20.27 12.01
N ARG A 116 -8.34 -21.37 11.26
CA ARG A 116 -8.60 -21.46 9.81
C ARG A 116 -9.89 -22.21 9.47
N LYS A 117 -10.79 -22.37 10.44
CA LYS A 117 -12.09 -23.03 10.21
C LYS A 117 -13.10 -21.99 9.71
N GLY A 118 -13.79 -22.28 8.61
CA GLY A 118 -14.77 -21.40 7.97
C GLY A 118 -14.57 -21.32 6.46
N SER A 119 -15.49 -20.67 5.75
CA SER A 119 -15.35 -20.41 4.32
C SER A 119 -14.31 -19.29 4.09
N ILE A 120 -13.67 -19.28 2.91
CA ILE A 120 -12.63 -18.28 2.56
C ILE A 120 -13.21 -16.86 2.57
N ASP A 121 -14.51 -16.71 2.32
CA ASP A 121 -15.20 -15.43 2.32
C ASP A 121 -15.48 -14.90 3.74
N GLU A 122 -15.44 -15.77 4.76
CA GLU A 122 -15.71 -15.42 6.16
C GLU A 122 -14.43 -15.25 6.99
N ILE A 123 -13.35 -15.92 6.61
CA ILE A 123 -12.11 -15.95 7.40
C ILE A 123 -11.04 -15.04 6.80
N ASN A 124 -10.21 -14.47 7.65
CA ASN A 124 -8.92 -13.92 7.24
C ASN A 124 -7.84 -14.99 7.47
N PRO A 125 -7.29 -15.64 6.41
CA PRO A 125 -6.31 -16.72 6.58
C PRO A 125 -4.89 -16.23 6.90
N LEU A 126 -4.63 -14.94 6.65
CA LEU A 126 -3.33 -14.29 6.90
C LEU A 126 -3.21 -13.78 8.35
N PHE A 127 -4.36 -13.63 9.02
CA PHE A 127 -4.45 -13.06 10.37
C PHE A 127 -3.85 -11.64 10.45
N VAL A 128 -3.86 -10.93 9.32
CA VAL A 128 -3.40 -9.55 9.17
C VAL A 128 -4.50 -8.78 8.46
N ALA A 129 -4.89 -7.67 9.06
CA ALA A 129 -5.89 -6.77 8.54
C ALA A 129 -5.25 -5.46 8.15
N GLU A 130 -5.70 -4.91 7.04
CA GLU A 130 -5.22 -3.67 6.46
C GLU A 130 -6.39 -2.72 6.23
N LYS A 131 -6.12 -1.42 6.39
CA LYS A 131 -7.03 -0.39 5.90
C LYS A 131 -6.26 0.86 5.52
N ARG A 132 -6.88 1.66 4.67
CA ARG A 132 -6.48 3.05 4.43
C ARG A 132 -6.34 3.81 5.75
N CYS A 133 -5.34 4.68 5.81
CA CYS A 133 -5.16 5.58 6.94
C CYS A 133 -6.41 6.37 7.29
N SER A 134 -6.91 6.16 8.51
CA SER A 134 -8.01 6.96 9.04
C SER A 134 -7.53 8.35 9.48
N LYS A 135 -8.40 9.36 9.34
CA LYS A 135 -8.19 10.74 9.82
C LYS A 135 -7.03 11.48 9.14
N VAL A 136 -6.65 11.06 7.93
CA VAL A 136 -5.73 11.79 7.06
C VAL A 136 -6.32 11.79 5.66
N ASP A 137 -6.31 12.95 5.00
CA ASP A 137 -6.68 13.05 3.60
C ASP A 137 -5.48 12.64 2.74
N GLN A 138 -5.70 11.66 1.86
CA GLN A 138 -4.71 11.16 0.91
C GLN A 138 -5.25 11.21 -0.53
N SER A 139 -6.33 11.96 -0.78
CA SER A 139 -7.02 12.01 -2.06
C SER A 139 -6.20 12.66 -3.17
N ASN A 140 -5.23 13.52 -2.80
CA ASN A 140 -4.30 14.11 -3.74
C ASN A 140 -3.40 13.05 -4.37
N ALA A 141 -3.15 13.16 -5.67
CA ALA A 141 -2.20 12.30 -6.37
C ALA A 141 -0.78 12.46 -5.81
N CYS A 142 -0.01 11.37 -5.82
CA CYS A 142 1.41 11.42 -5.47
C CYS A 142 2.25 11.95 -6.63
N VAL A 143 3.26 12.75 -6.29
CA VAL A 143 4.29 13.21 -7.23
C VAL A 143 5.49 12.28 -7.10
N SER A 144 6.03 11.86 -8.25
CA SER A 144 7.23 11.02 -8.34
C SER A 144 8.22 11.62 -9.34
N LYS A 145 9.47 11.14 -9.31
CA LYS A 145 10.46 11.42 -10.36
C LYS A 145 9.92 10.89 -11.68
N ASN A 146 10.20 11.62 -12.76
CA ASN A 146 9.79 11.21 -14.09
C ASN A 146 10.50 9.90 -14.49
N VAL A 147 9.72 8.93 -14.97
CA VAL A 147 10.21 7.70 -15.58
C VAL A 147 9.59 7.50 -16.94
N ASN A 148 10.37 6.91 -17.85
CA ASN A 148 9.91 6.59 -19.18
C ASN A 148 8.64 5.74 -19.10
N ASN A 149 7.62 6.13 -19.87
CA ASN A 149 6.31 5.47 -19.96
C ASN A 149 5.54 5.37 -18.65
N CYS A 150 5.85 6.21 -17.66
CA CYS A 150 5.10 6.28 -16.40
C CYS A 150 5.04 4.94 -15.63
N LYS A 151 6.00 4.04 -15.86
CA LYS A 151 6.03 2.72 -15.26
C LYS A 151 7.11 2.63 -14.19
N LEU A 152 6.70 2.83 -12.93
CA LEU A 152 7.60 2.73 -11.78
C LEU A 152 7.92 1.27 -11.41
N TRP A 153 6.99 0.35 -11.62
CA TRP A 153 7.14 -1.06 -11.29
C TRP A 153 6.54 -1.96 -12.39
N PRO A 154 7.09 -3.17 -12.63
CA PRO A 154 8.37 -3.68 -12.16
C PRO A 154 9.57 -2.90 -12.71
N ASN A 155 10.66 -2.87 -11.94
CA ASN A 155 11.95 -2.37 -12.39
C ASN A 155 12.98 -3.52 -12.31
N PRO A 156 13.55 -3.97 -13.46
CA PRO A 156 14.47 -5.11 -13.51
C PRO A 156 15.80 -4.85 -12.79
N ASP A 157 16.16 -3.58 -12.58
CA ASP A 157 17.40 -3.18 -11.91
C ASP A 157 17.29 -3.31 -10.38
N ILE A 158 16.10 -3.56 -9.85
CA ILE A 158 15.86 -3.74 -8.40
C ILE A 158 15.92 -5.23 -8.05
N PRO A 159 16.98 -5.71 -7.40
CA PRO A 159 17.12 -7.13 -7.09
C PRO A 159 16.10 -7.54 -6.02
N LEU A 160 15.41 -8.66 -6.25
CA LEU A 160 14.51 -9.29 -5.28
C LEU A 160 15.07 -10.66 -4.88
N PRO A 161 16.07 -10.73 -3.98
CA PRO A 161 16.69 -11.99 -3.58
C PRO A 161 15.69 -12.89 -2.84
N ASN A 162 15.89 -14.20 -2.93
CA ASN A 162 15.06 -15.24 -2.29
C ASN A 162 13.58 -15.27 -2.73
N VAL A 163 13.22 -14.46 -3.73
CA VAL A 163 11.91 -14.50 -4.39
C VAL A 163 11.99 -15.50 -5.54
N THR A 164 11.24 -16.59 -5.41
CA THR A 164 11.07 -17.61 -6.45
C THR A 164 10.37 -17.03 -7.68
N ASP A 165 10.59 -17.58 -8.86
CA ASP A 165 10.04 -17.07 -10.12
C ASP A 165 8.52 -16.93 -10.11
N THR A 166 7.79 -17.92 -9.57
CA THR A 166 6.33 -17.84 -9.43
C THR A 166 5.88 -16.63 -8.59
N ILE A 167 6.56 -16.36 -7.49
CA ILE A 167 6.25 -15.20 -6.64
C ILE A 167 6.68 -13.90 -7.32
N ARG A 168 7.79 -13.93 -8.08
CA ARG A 168 8.25 -12.77 -8.87
C ARG A 168 7.24 -12.38 -9.93
N GLU A 169 6.64 -13.35 -10.63
CA GLU A 169 5.57 -13.10 -11.60
C GLU A 169 4.37 -12.41 -10.95
N ILE A 170 3.93 -12.89 -9.78
CA ILE A 170 2.86 -12.26 -9.00
C ILE A 170 3.24 -10.83 -8.62
N ILE A 171 4.46 -10.63 -8.10
CA ILE A 171 4.94 -9.30 -7.68
C ILE A 171 5.02 -8.33 -8.87
N ASN A 172 5.50 -8.80 -10.02
CA ASN A 172 5.63 -8.00 -11.23
C ASN A 172 4.28 -7.71 -11.90
N GLY A 173 3.26 -8.51 -11.60
CA GLY A 173 1.88 -8.30 -12.06
C GLY A 173 1.09 -7.27 -11.24
N PHE A 174 1.64 -6.75 -10.13
CA PHE A 174 0.99 -5.68 -9.40
C PHE A 174 1.19 -4.33 -10.09
N ASP A 175 0.08 -3.72 -10.51
CA ASP A 175 0.04 -2.32 -10.96
C ASP A 175 0.14 -1.39 -9.74
N TYR A 176 1.36 -1.23 -9.22
CA TYR A 176 1.55 -0.55 -7.94
C TYR A 176 1.24 0.94 -7.96
N LEU A 177 1.29 1.60 -9.12
CA LEU A 177 1.00 3.02 -9.30
C LEU A 177 0.70 3.27 -10.79
N THR A 178 -0.52 3.68 -11.12
CA THR A 178 -0.80 4.30 -12.43
C THR A 178 -0.41 5.76 -12.35
N CYS A 179 0.51 6.24 -13.20
CA CYS A 179 0.83 7.66 -13.30
C CYS A 179 0.44 8.28 -14.62
N ILE A 180 0.25 9.59 -14.58
CA ILE A 180 0.01 10.45 -15.74
C ILE A 180 1.20 11.41 -15.83
N PRO A 181 1.88 11.51 -16.98
CA PRO A 181 2.95 12.50 -17.15
C PRO A 181 2.40 13.91 -16.92
N GLU A 182 3.05 14.68 -16.05
CA GLU A 182 2.73 16.10 -15.90
C GLU A 182 3.16 16.81 -17.20
N GLN A 183 2.19 17.15 -18.05
CA GLN A 183 2.44 18.04 -19.20
C GLN A 183 2.66 19.45 -18.63
N ARG A 184 3.86 20.00 -18.82
CA ARG A 184 4.15 21.42 -18.57
C ARG A 184 4.04 22.22 -19.85
#